data_AF-A0Z018-F1
#
_entry.id   AF-A0Z018-F1
#
_cell.length_a   1.000
_cell.length_b   1.000
_cell.length_c   1.000
_cell.angle_alpha   90.00
_cell.angle_beta   90.00
_cell.angle_gamma   90.00
#
_symmetry.space_group_name_H-M   'P 1'
#
loop_
_entity.id
_entity.type
_entity.pdbx_description
1 polymer ?
#
loop_
_entity_poly.entity_id
_entity_poly.type
_entity_poly.pdbx_seq_one_letter_code
_entity_poly.pdbx_strand_id
1 'polypeptide(L)'
;MLAALHPTKKFCIGEIEKNEKNPQTLNAFKPSGVQDPFFLDLASNSRTHGRFTFTQKSTIGKNYYGEDWKRIIYGSILHTGCNRMFYQQMKYIIVDDEHRTTTGNPQDDPVNKTHWNTGDSHAKASYRLMLLLEAFPDIEGEVPFDPTNPDEIPPDWGLEPDDPDLKHPPSNISVQFRASLRNEWVAKGTLSHNSALDETDYDLVIPLSSLKGNKPNLGNHEGKIVIGVVHEAEERRAKPGWMLWQWFDFETLEQDSIISKLEEKCQNLAGAFNSIQNLA
;
A
#
# COMPACT_ATOMS: atom_id res chain seq x y z
N MET A 1 0.94 9.15 7.78
CA MET A 1 -0.22 9.69 7.03
C MET A 1 -0.96 10.81 7.76
N LEU A 2 -1.58 10.58 8.93
CA LEU A 2 -2.38 11.63 9.62
C LEU A 2 -1.64 12.95 9.85
N ALA A 3 -0.39 12.87 10.35
CA ALA A 3 0.44 14.05 10.57
C ALA A 3 0.75 14.81 9.26
N ALA A 4 0.92 14.10 8.13
CA ALA A 4 1.15 14.72 6.83
C ALA A 4 -0.12 15.44 6.31
N LEU A 5 -1.30 14.84 6.50
CA LEU A 5 -2.57 15.44 6.07
C LEU A 5 -3.00 16.62 6.96
N HIS A 6 -2.59 16.64 8.23
CA HIS A 6 -3.05 17.59 9.23
C HIS A 6 -1.91 18.03 10.16
N PRO A 7 -0.86 18.70 9.64
CA PRO A 7 0.35 18.99 10.41
C PRO A 7 0.14 19.93 11.60
N THR A 8 -0.94 20.71 11.59
CA THR A 8 -1.28 21.64 12.67
C THR A 8 -2.19 21.04 13.75
N LYS A 9 -2.69 19.81 13.55
CA LYS A 9 -3.58 19.15 14.51
C LYS A 9 -2.77 18.33 15.51
N LYS A 10 -3.22 18.36 16.76
CA LYS A 10 -2.68 17.53 17.84
C LYS A 10 -3.43 16.20 17.89
N PHE A 11 -2.67 15.12 17.77
CA PHE A 11 -3.16 13.74 17.84
C PHE A 11 -2.52 13.03 19.02
N CYS A 12 -3.26 12.14 19.65
CA CYS A 12 -2.73 11.17 20.60
C CYS A 12 -3.16 9.78 20.16
N ILE A 13 -2.24 8.82 20.17
CA ILE A 13 -2.58 7.41 19.99
C ILE A 13 -2.60 6.78 21.38
N GLY A 14 -3.78 6.34 21.81
CA GLY A 14 -3.95 5.51 22.99
C GLY A 14 -3.92 4.04 22.60
N GLU A 15 -3.21 3.23 23.37
CA GLU A 15 -3.26 1.78 23.27
C GLU A 15 -4.06 1.24 24.46
N ILE A 16 -5.11 0.48 24.17
CA ILE A 16 -5.99 -0.15 25.15
C ILE A 16 -5.84 -1.66 24.98
N GLU A 17 -5.73 -2.38 26.09
CA GLU A 17 -5.61 -3.84 26.04
C GLU A 17 -6.77 -4.48 25.27
N LYS A 18 -6.48 -5.47 24.43
CA LYS A 18 -7.48 -6.12 23.57
C LYS A 18 -8.61 -6.81 24.35
N ASN A 19 -8.34 -7.19 25.60
CA ASN A 19 -9.28 -7.86 26.48
C ASN A 19 -10.06 -6.87 27.35
N GLU A 20 -9.78 -5.57 27.24
CA GLU A 20 -10.53 -4.53 27.92
C GLU A 20 -11.98 -4.50 27.41
N LYS A 21 -12.92 -4.61 28.35
CA LYS A 21 -14.36 -4.63 28.08
C LYS A 21 -15.07 -3.39 28.60
N ASN A 22 -14.38 -2.55 29.37
CA ASN A 22 -14.93 -1.33 29.91
C ASN A 22 -14.95 -0.23 28.84
N PRO A 23 -16.13 0.15 28.30
CA PRO A 23 -16.22 1.17 27.26
C PRO A 23 -15.79 2.57 27.75
N GLN A 24 -15.75 2.80 29.07
CA GLN A 24 -15.35 4.09 29.64
C GLN A 24 -13.86 4.42 29.39
N THR A 25 -13.05 3.42 29.03
CA THR A 25 -11.63 3.62 28.63
C THR A 25 -11.47 4.42 27.35
N LEU A 26 -12.54 4.54 26.55
CA LEU A 26 -12.60 5.33 25.32
C LEU A 26 -13.18 6.74 25.52
N ASN A 27 -13.54 7.09 26.76
CA ASN A 27 -14.08 8.41 27.05
C ASN A 27 -13.06 9.51 26.78
N ALA A 28 -13.57 10.74 26.63
CA ALA A 28 -12.73 11.90 26.53
C ALA A 28 -11.86 12.06 27.78
N PHE A 29 -10.60 12.46 27.59
CA PHE A 29 -9.65 12.68 28.67
C PHE A 29 -8.86 13.97 28.45
N LYS A 30 -8.36 14.56 29.54
CA LYS A 30 -7.57 15.79 29.48
C LYS A 30 -6.26 15.61 30.28
N PRO A 31 -5.11 15.41 29.60
CA PRO A 31 -3.83 15.33 30.29
C PRO A 31 -3.50 16.62 31.03
N SER A 32 -2.72 16.51 32.11
CA SER A 32 -2.24 17.69 32.85
C SER A 32 -1.37 18.58 31.94
N GLY A 33 -1.51 19.90 32.08
CA GLY A 33 -0.78 20.88 31.26
C GLY A 33 -1.29 21.05 29.82
N VAL A 34 -2.35 20.33 29.43
CA VAL A 34 -2.98 20.47 28.11
C VAL A 34 -4.24 21.31 28.20
N GLN A 35 -4.43 22.26 27.28
CA GLN A 35 -5.57 23.19 27.30
C GLN A 35 -6.90 22.50 26.98
N ASP A 36 -6.96 21.72 25.90
CA ASP A 36 -8.17 21.11 25.36
C ASP A 36 -8.23 19.59 25.64
N PRO A 37 -9.40 19.03 25.98
CA PRO A 37 -9.59 17.59 26.14
C PRO A 37 -9.45 16.86 24.79
N PHE A 38 -9.02 15.61 24.84
CA PHE A 38 -8.92 14.69 23.72
C PHE A 38 -10.16 13.80 23.64
N PHE A 39 -10.75 13.69 22.45
CA PHE A 39 -11.92 12.86 22.16
C PHE A 39 -11.55 11.74 21.21
N LEU A 40 -12.16 10.57 21.36
CA LEU A 40 -11.99 9.45 20.45
C LEU A 40 -12.37 9.87 19.02
N ASP A 41 -11.49 9.58 18.06
CA ASP A 41 -11.61 10.00 16.65
C ASP A 41 -11.46 8.83 15.68
N LEU A 42 -10.46 7.94 15.83
CA LEU A 42 -10.31 6.82 14.90
C LEU A 42 -9.94 5.55 15.65
N ALA A 43 -10.54 4.43 15.26
CA ALA A 43 -10.23 3.10 15.78
C ALA A 43 -9.49 2.25 14.74
N SER A 44 -8.43 2.81 14.13
CA SER A 44 -7.61 2.08 13.14
C SER A 44 -6.58 1.22 13.87
N ASN A 45 -6.55 -0.09 13.58
CA ASN A 45 -5.80 -1.13 14.31
C ASN A 45 -6.30 -1.48 15.73
N SER A 46 -7.50 -1.08 16.12
CA SER A 46 -8.05 -1.43 17.42
C SER A 46 -8.16 -2.94 17.65
N ARG A 47 -8.53 -3.73 16.63
CA ARG A 47 -8.63 -5.20 16.76
C ARG A 47 -7.27 -5.89 16.93
N THR A 48 -6.28 -5.47 16.16
CA THR A 48 -4.98 -6.15 16.08
C THR A 48 -3.98 -5.63 17.09
N HIS A 49 -4.09 -4.37 17.52
CA HIS A 49 -3.12 -3.72 18.40
C HIS A 49 -3.78 -2.90 19.52
N GLY A 50 -5.11 -2.81 19.61
CA GLY A 50 -5.74 -2.01 20.65
C GLY A 50 -5.56 -0.50 20.47
N ARG A 51 -5.18 -0.03 19.26
CA ARG A 51 -4.83 1.37 19.03
C ARG A 51 -6.02 2.23 18.62
N PHE A 52 -6.13 3.39 19.25
CA PHE A 52 -7.16 4.39 19.03
C PHE A 52 -6.52 5.78 18.93
N THR A 53 -7.00 6.60 18.00
CA THR A 53 -6.57 8.00 17.86
C THR A 53 -7.59 8.90 18.50
N PHE A 54 -7.07 9.85 19.27
CA PHE A 54 -7.83 10.90 19.92
C PHE A 54 -7.37 12.27 19.43
N THR A 55 -8.31 13.22 19.34
CA THR A 55 -8.06 14.59 18.84
C THR A 55 -8.70 15.64 19.75
N GLN A 56 -8.11 16.83 19.80
CA GLN A 56 -8.57 17.92 20.68
C GLN A 56 -9.76 18.73 20.14
N LYS A 57 -9.86 18.83 18.82
CA LYS A 57 -10.82 19.69 18.10
C LYS A 57 -11.33 18.93 16.89
N SER A 58 -12.64 19.00 16.62
CA SER A 58 -13.36 18.42 15.46
C SER A 58 -12.72 17.15 14.90
N THR A 59 -13.34 16.00 15.19
CA THR A 59 -12.89 14.69 14.75
C THR A 59 -12.59 14.67 13.25
N ILE A 60 -11.40 14.21 12.87
CA ILE A 60 -10.98 14.13 11.47
C ILE A 60 -11.56 12.91 10.76
N GLY A 61 -11.92 11.87 11.50
CA GLY A 61 -12.45 10.64 10.92
C GLY A 61 -13.73 10.86 10.14
N LYS A 62 -14.60 11.75 10.62
CA LYS A 62 -15.86 12.09 9.94
C LYS A 62 -15.63 12.59 8.51
N ASN A 63 -14.54 13.32 8.28
CA ASN A 63 -14.25 13.87 6.96
C ASN A 63 -13.92 12.77 5.93
N TYR A 64 -13.43 11.61 6.37
CA TYR A 64 -13.01 10.53 5.48
C TYR A 64 -13.97 9.33 5.46
N TYR A 65 -14.82 9.18 6.48
CA TYR A 65 -15.65 7.98 6.67
C TYR A 65 -17.15 8.31 6.88
N GLY A 66 -17.55 9.57 6.72
CA GLY A 66 -18.94 9.99 6.95
C GLY A 66 -19.38 9.78 8.40
N GLU A 67 -20.68 9.67 8.66
CA GLU A 67 -21.23 9.51 10.03
C GLU A 67 -20.83 8.19 10.72
N ASP A 68 -20.45 7.17 9.92
CA ASP A 68 -20.01 5.86 10.41
C ASP A 68 -18.52 5.82 10.81
N TRP A 69 -17.85 6.97 10.88
CA TRP A 69 -16.42 7.08 11.22
C TRP A 69 -16.03 6.46 12.57
N LYS A 70 -17.00 6.36 13.50
CA LYS A 70 -16.83 5.73 14.82
C LYS A 70 -16.74 4.20 14.75
N ARG A 71 -17.05 3.58 13.61
CA ARG A 71 -16.90 2.13 13.43
C ARG A 71 -15.42 1.80 13.28
N ILE A 72 -15.03 0.66 13.84
CA ILE A 72 -13.69 0.08 13.75
C ILE A 72 -13.20 0.12 12.30
N ILE A 73 -12.24 1.00 12.02
CA ILE A 73 -11.67 1.14 10.67
C ILE A 73 -10.72 -0.04 10.48
N TYR A 74 -11.18 -1.02 9.71
CA TYR A 74 -10.40 -2.18 9.34
C TYR A 74 -9.15 -1.75 8.54
N GLY A 75 -8.01 -2.40 8.81
CA GLY A 75 -6.87 -2.37 7.88
C GLY A 75 -5.83 -1.27 8.08
N SER A 76 -5.78 -0.61 9.24
CA SER A 76 -4.65 0.25 9.64
C SER A 76 -4.42 1.52 8.83
N ILE A 77 -5.29 1.87 7.87
CA ILE A 77 -4.96 2.75 6.73
C ILE A 77 -4.28 4.05 7.14
N LEU A 78 -4.87 4.78 8.09
CA LEU A 78 -4.36 6.08 8.54
C LEU A 78 -3.20 5.99 9.55
N HIS A 79 -3.03 4.84 10.20
CA HIS A 79 -2.00 4.58 11.21
C HIS A 79 -0.82 3.76 10.67
N THR A 80 -0.91 3.22 9.45
CA THR A 80 0.19 2.47 8.84
C THR A 80 1.38 3.40 8.66
N GLY A 81 2.51 3.04 9.25
CA GLY A 81 3.79 3.65 8.95
C GLY A 81 4.11 3.44 7.48
N CYS A 82 4.50 4.51 6.80
CA CYS A 82 4.97 4.44 5.42
C CYS A 82 6.47 4.71 5.47
N ASN A 83 7.26 3.92 4.75
CA ASN A 83 8.71 4.09 4.63
C ASN A 83 9.04 5.47 4.04
N ARG A 84 8.17 5.94 3.14
CA ARG A 84 8.24 7.23 2.48
C ARG A 84 6.86 7.74 2.16
N MET A 85 6.72 9.06 2.08
CA MET A 85 5.47 9.74 1.75
C MET A 85 5.75 10.92 0.84
N PHE A 86 4.94 11.06 -0.19
CA PHE A 86 5.00 12.12 -1.18
C PHE A 86 3.69 12.89 -1.17
N TYR A 87 3.76 14.20 -1.44
CA TYR A 87 2.59 15.05 -1.52
C TYR A 87 2.59 15.82 -2.82
N GLN A 88 1.83 15.34 -3.80
CA GLN A 88 1.95 15.75 -5.19
C GLN A 88 0.57 16.09 -5.77
N GLN A 89 0.54 17.10 -6.64
CA GLN A 89 -0.62 17.37 -7.48
C GLN A 89 -0.69 16.29 -8.56
N MET A 90 -1.80 15.55 -8.63
CA MET A 90 -1.96 14.42 -9.54
C MET A 90 -3.29 14.49 -10.28
N LYS A 91 -3.30 14.04 -11.54
CA LYS A 91 -4.52 13.65 -12.24
C LYS A 91 -4.74 12.17 -12.01
N TYR A 92 -5.96 11.79 -11.63
CA TYR A 92 -6.27 10.41 -11.30
C TYR A 92 -7.66 9.97 -11.78
N ILE A 93 -7.83 8.66 -11.97
CA ILE A 93 -9.08 8.06 -12.43
C ILE A 93 -9.61 7.14 -11.32
N ILE A 94 -10.90 7.27 -10.98
CA ILE A 94 -11.61 6.33 -10.11
C ILE A 94 -12.39 5.34 -10.98
N VAL A 95 -12.14 4.05 -10.77
CA VAL A 95 -12.67 2.96 -11.60
C VAL A 95 -13.37 1.90 -10.75
N ASP A 96 -14.22 1.07 -11.37
CA ASP A 96 -14.91 -0.04 -10.72
C ASP A 96 -14.33 -1.36 -11.21
N ASP A 97 -13.51 -2.02 -10.40
CA ASP A 97 -12.82 -3.27 -10.73
C ASP A 97 -13.76 -4.47 -10.94
N GLU A 98 -15.02 -4.36 -10.51
CA GLU A 98 -16.06 -5.37 -10.75
C GLU A 98 -16.85 -5.10 -12.04
N HIS A 99 -16.74 -3.91 -12.64
CA HIS A 99 -17.53 -3.53 -13.80
C HIS A 99 -17.19 -4.39 -15.03
N ARG A 100 -18.25 -4.71 -15.80
CA ARG A 100 -18.19 -5.48 -17.05
C ARG A 100 -19.02 -4.77 -18.11
N THR A 101 -18.63 -4.91 -19.38
CA THR A 101 -19.44 -4.44 -20.52
C THR A 101 -20.77 -5.20 -20.60
N THR A 102 -21.68 -4.74 -21.45
CA THR A 102 -22.95 -5.45 -21.76
C THR A 102 -22.73 -6.86 -22.31
N THR A 103 -21.56 -7.14 -22.89
CA THR A 103 -21.15 -8.46 -23.39
C THR A 103 -20.40 -9.28 -22.36
N GLY A 104 -20.24 -8.78 -21.12
CA GLY A 104 -19.56 -9.46 -20.02
C GLY A 104 -18.04 -9.31 -20.00
N ASN A 105 -17.46 -8.51 -20.90
CA ASN A 105 -16.00 -8.32 -20.94
C ASN A 105 -15.55 -7.38 -19.81
N PRO A 106 -14.37 -7.60 -19.21
CA PRO A 106 -13.77 -6.65 -18.25
C PRO A 106 -13.61 -5.26 -18.86
N GLN A 107 -14.10 -4.24 -18.14
CA GLN A 107 -13.91 -2.83 -18.46
C GLN A 107 -14.09 -2.06 -17.16
N ASP A 108 -13.02 -1.89 -16.40
CA ASP A 108 -13.06 -1.26 -15.07
C ASP A 108 -13.39 0.24 -15.13
N ASP A 109 -13.12 0.90 -16.26
CA ASP A 109 -13.46 2.30 -16.48
C ASP A 109 -14.68 2.47 -17.41
N PRO A 110 -15.91 2.55 -16.86
CA PRO A 110 -17.10 2.81 -17.65
C PRO A 110 -17.15 4.22 -18.25
N VAL A 111 -16.41 5.19 -17.68
CA VAL A 111 -16.47 6.60 -18.08
C VAL A 111 -15.64 6.84 -19.33
N ASN A 112 -14.37 6.38 -19.32
CA ASN A 112 -13.47 6.52 -20.47
C ASN A 112 -13.48 5.28 -21.39
N LYS A 113 -14.30 4.28 -21.08
CA LYS A 113 -14.45 3.04 -21.87
C LYS A 113 -13.13 2.29 -22.07
N THR A 114 -12.32 2.23 -21.02
CA THR A 114 -10.99 1.62 -21.04
C THR A 114 -10.94 0.48 -20.02
N HIS A 115 -10.08 -0.50 -20.26
CA HIS A 115 -9.74 -1.49 -19.24
C HIS A 115 -8.29 -1.30 -18.78
N TRP A 116 -8.12 -0.79 -17.57
CA TRP A 116 -6.83 -0.51 -16.94
C TRP A 116 -6.20 -1.74 -16.26
N ASN A 117 -6.85 -2.90 -16.35
CA ASN A 117 -6.43 -4.14 -15.69
C ASN A 117 -6.28 -3.97 -14.16
N THR A 118 -7.15 -3.16 -13.54
CA THR A 118 -7.26 -3.10 -12.08
C THR A 118 -7.90 -4.39 -11.54
N GLY A 119 -7.77 -4.61 -10.24
CA GLY A 119 -8.39 -5.72 -9.52
C GLY A 119 -8.62 -5.33 -8.05
N ASP A 120 -9.02 -6.29 -7.22
CA ASP A 120 -9.32 -6.03 -5.80
C ASP A 120 -8.13 -5.38 -5.09
N SER A 121 -8.26 -4.07 -4.85
CA SER A 121 -7.24 -3.25 -4.21
C SER A 121 -5.91 -3.22 -5.00
N HIS A 122 -5.96 -3.38 -6.33
CA HIS A 122 -4.83 -3.34 -7.26
C HIS A 122 -4.92 -2.09 -8.17
N ALA A 123 -4.38 -0.98 -7.70
CA ALA A 123 -4.30 0.29 -8.42
C ALA A 123 -3.20 0.27 -9.49
N LYS A 124 -3.26 1.21 -10.44
CA LYS A 124 -2.24 1.40 -11.49
C LYS A 124 -1.65 2.81 -11.46
N ALA A 125 -0.38 2.92 -11.81
CA ALA A 125 0.33 4.20 -11.89
C ALA A 125 1.01 4.35 -13.25
N SER A 126 1.24 5.60 -13.65
CA SER A 126 2.17 5.94 -14.72
C SER A 126 3.61 5.63 -14.29
N TYR A 127 4.50 5.49 -15.26
CA TYR A 127 5.93 5.27 -15.04
C TYR A 127 6.54 6.39 -14.19
N ARG A 128 6.21 7.66 -14.46
CA ARG A 128 6.69 8.81 -13.69
C ARG A 128 6.29 8.73 -12.22
N LEU A 129 5.05 8.33 -11.92
CA LEU A 129 4.64 8.14 -10.54
C LEU A 129 5.39 6.97 -9.89
N MET A 130 5.58 5.85 -10.60
CA MET A 130 6.36 4.73 -10.08
C MET A 130 7.80 5.13 -9.75
N LEU A 131 8.46 5.92 -10.60
CA LEU A 131 9.79 6.47 -10.33
C LEU A 131 9.83 7.36 -9.08
N LEU A 132 8.87 8.27 -8.93
CA LEU A 132 8.74 9.07 -7.71
C LEU A 132 8.57 8.17 -6.49
N LEU A 133 7.77 7.11 -6.62
CA LEU A 133 7.53 6.18 -5.55
C LEU A 133 8.71 5.24 -5.30
N GLU A 134 9.63 5.04 -6.22
CA GLU A 134 10.84 4.23 -6.02
C GLU A 134 12.05 5.08 -5.61
N ALA A 135 11.99 6.41 -5.79
CA ALA A 135 13.04 7.34 -5.44
C ALA A 135 13.44 7.18 -3.96
N PHE A 136 14.72 6.83 -3.75
CA PHE A 136 15.34 6.73 -2.44
C PHE A 136 15.62 8.14 -1.90
N PRO A 137 15.28 8.45 -0.65
CA PRO A 137 15.86 9.60 0.02
C PRO A 137 17.36 9.33 0.27
N ASP A 138 18.19 10.13 -0.41
CA ASP A 138 19.59 10.48 -0.16
C ASP A 138 20.51 9.37 0.36
N ILE A 139 21.39 8.88 -0.52
CA ILE A 139 22.75 8.52 -0.11
C ILE A 139 23.41 9.82 0.37
N GLU A 140 23.94 9.85 1.59
CA GLU A 140 24.64 11.02 2.15
C GLU A 140 25.68 11.56 1.14
N GLY A 141 25.43 12.74 0.57
CA GLY A 141 26.34 13.44 -0.35
C GLY A 141 25.89 13.54 -1.80
N GLU A 142 24.80 12.90 -2.21
CA GLU A 142 24.22 13.07 -3.55
C GLU A 142 23.07 14.08 -3.55
N VAL A 143 22.91 14.83 -4.64
CA VAL A 143 21.79 15.75 -4.82
C VAL A 143 20.52 14.89 -4.95
N PRO A 144 19.44 15.18 -4.20
CA PRO A 144 18.20 14.42 -4.30
C PRO A 144 17.71 14.44 -5.74
N PHE A 145 17.52 13.27 -6.35
CA PHE A 145 16.89 13.15 -7.67
C PHE A 145 15.48 13.76 -7.60
N ASP A 146 15.22 14.78 -8.42
CA ASP A 146 13.90 15.36 -8.59
C ASP A 146 13.20 14.73 -9.81
N PRO A 147 12.37 13.69 -9.64
CA PRO A 147 11.60 13.07 -10.73
C PRO A 147 10.55 14.02 -11.34
N THR A 148 10.41 15.23 -10.80
CA THR A 148 9.54 16.28 -11.36
C THR A 148 10.27 17.27 -12.25
N ASN A 149 11.61 17.30 -12.22
CA ASN A 149 12.44 18.13 -13.07
C ASN A 149 12.73 17.40 -14.41
N PRO A 150 12.19 17.87 -15.55
CA PRO A 150 12.40 17.22 -16.84
C PRO A 150 13.87 17.22 -17.28
N ASP A 151 14.70 18.12 -16.76
CA ASP A 151 16.14 18.19 -17.06
C ASP A 151 16.97 17.15 -16.27
N GLU A 152 16.39 16.58 -15.20
CA GLU A 152 17.01 15.52 -14.39
C GLU A 152 16.57 14.12 -14.83
N ILE A 153 15.54 14.01 -15.68
CA ILE A 153 15.16 12.75 -16.33
C ILE A 153 16.21 12.50 -17.43
N PRO A 154 17.06 11.47 -17.32
CA PRO A 154 18.12 11.25 -18.30
C PRO A 154 17.51 11.09 -19.69
N PRO A 155 18.03 11.77 -20.73
CA PRO A 155 17.50 11.66 -22.09
C PRO A 155 17.55 10.22 -22.64
N ASP A 156 18.40 9.35 -22.07
CA ASP A 156 18.53 7.93 -22.42
C ASP A 156 17.49 6.99 -21.75
N TRP A 157 16.54 7.52 -20.98
CA TRP A 157 15.44 6.71 -20.44
C TRP A 157 14.35 6.36 -21.47
N GLY A 158 14.66 6.54 -22.77
CA GLY A 158 13.95 5.92 -23.87
C GLY A 158 14.72 5.96 -25.20
N LEU A 159 15.20 4.78 -25.63
CA LEU A 159 15.51 4.37 -27.03
C LEU A 159 16.90 4.69 -27.61
N GLU A 160 17.97 4.15 -27.04
CA GLU A 160 19.12 3.65 -27.82
C GLU A 160 19.33 2.18 -27.40
N PRO A 161 19.42 1.22 -28.33
CA PRO A 161 19.84 -0.13 -27.98
C PRO A 161 21.38 -0.10 -27.78
N ASP A 162 21.91 -1.03 -27.00
CA ASP A 162 23.31 -1.50 -27.07
C ASP A 162 24.26 -1.23 -25.87
N ASP A 163 23.79 -0.92 -24.66
CA ASP A 163 24.61 -1.18 -23.45
C ASP A 163 24.11 -2.44 -22.71
N PRO A 164 24.78 -3.61 -22.89
CA PRO A 164 24.42 -4.84 -22.20
C PRO A 164 24.77 -4.84 -20.70
N ASP A 165 25.57 -3.87 -20.22
CA ASP A 165 26.00 -3.76 -18.82
C ASP A 165 25.30 -2.61 -18.06
N LEU A 166 24.73 -1.62 -18.76
CA LEU A 166 23.73 -0.72 -18.17
C LEU A 166 22.42 -1.49 -18.02
N LYS A 167 22.31 -2.22 -16.91
CA LYS A 167 21.01 -2.68 -16.41
C LYS A 167 20.12 -1.45 -16.28
N HIS A 168 19.27 -1.17 -17.28
CA HIS A 168 18.02 -0.42 -17.08
C HIS A 168 17.49 -0.89 -15.72
N PRO A 169 17.28 -0.04 -14.71
CA PRO A 169 16.95 -0.53 -13.38
C PRO A 169 15.73 -1.44 -13.52
N PRO A 170 15.91 -2.77 -13.40
CA PRO A 170 14.85 -3.68 -13.75
C PRO A 170 14.02 -3.81 -12.50
N SER A 171 12.97 -3.03 -12.41
CA SER A 171 11.60 -3.54 -12.24
C SER A 171 10.68 -2.41 -11.81
N ASN A 172 9.51 -2.32 -12.45
CA ASN A 172 8.38 -1.58 -11.91
C ASN A 172 7.90 -2.32 -10.65
N ILE A 173 8.59 -2.12 -9.53
CA ILE A 173 8.35 -2.85 -8.30
C ILE A 173 6.95 -2.48 -7.84
N SER A 174 6.06 -3.47 -7.77
CA SER A 174 4.74 -3.23 -7.23
C SER A 174 4.86 -2.86 -5.76
N VAL A 175 4.25 -1.75 -5.35
CA VAL A 175 4.34 -1.27 -3.97
C VAL A 175 3.04 -1.49 -3.23
N GLN A 176 3.10 -1.84 -1.96
CA GLN A 176 1.97 -1.65 -1.06
C GLN A 176 1.87 -0.16 -0.73
N PHE A 177 0.75 0.47 -1.09
CA PHE A 177 0.57 1.91 -0.91
C PHE A 177 -0.56 2.26 0.06
N ARG A 178 -0.52 3.50 0.52
CA ARG A 178 -1.63 4.23 1.12
C ARG A 178 -1.74 5.54 0.35
N ALA A 179 -2.95 5.99 0.02
CA ALA A 179 -3.16 7.30 -0.56
C ALA A 179 -4.30 8.04 0.13
N SER A 180 -4.30 9.37 0.06
CA SER A 180 -5.40 10.18 0.57
C SER A 180 -5.44 11.55 -0.09
N LEU A 181 -6.66 11.99 -0.37
CA LEU A 181 -6.98 13.39 -0.62
C LEU A 181 -7.58 13.99 0.64
N ARG A 182 -7.02 15.12 1.09
CA ARG A 182 -7.30 15.69 2.42
C ARG A 182 -8.80 15.99 2.60
N ASN A 183 -9.37 15.45 3.68
CA ASN A 183 -10.79 15.57 4.05
C ASN A 183 -11.79 14.98 3.05
N GLU A 184 -11.33 14.18 2.09
CA GLU A 184 -12.21 13.63 1.06
C GLU A 184 -12.22 12.10 1.13
N TRP A 185 -11.09 11.46 0.82
CA TRP A 185 -11.02 10.01 0.74
C TRP A 185 -9.65 9.48 1.17
N VAL A 186 -9.62 8.18 1.47
CA VAL A 186 -8.41 7.41 1.76
C VAL A 186 -8.44 6.10 0.99
N ALA A 187 -7.28 5.65 0.56
CA ALA A 187 -7.10 4.43 -0.22
C ALA A 187 -5.96 3.58 0.35
N LYS A 188 -6.09 2.27 0.14
CA LYS A 188 -5.09 1.26 0.48
C LYS A 188 -5.14 0.16 -0.57
N GLY A 189 -3.98 -0.29 -1.01
CA GLY A 189 -3.87 -1.42 -1.90
C GLY A 189 -2.43 -1.72 -2.27
N THR A 190 -2.28 -2.36 -3.42
CA THR A 190 -1.03 -2.42 -4.17
C THR A 190 -1.11 -1.50 -5.38
N LEU A 191 0.03 -1.00 -5.81
CA LEU A 191 0.16 -0.12 -6.95
C LEU A 191 1.26 -0.68 -7.85
N SER A 192 0.96 -0.80 -9.14
CA SER A 192 1.92 -1.26 -10.14
C SER A 192 1.86 -0.36 -11.38
N HIS A 193 2.93 -0.34 -12.14
CA HIS A 193 2.96 0.34 -13.42
C HIS A 193 1.91 -0.25 -14.39
N ASN A 194 1.26 0.62 -15.19
CA ASN A 194 0.55 0.26 -16.40
C ASN A 194 0.99 1.20 -17.54
N SER A 195 1.63 0.64 -18.56
CA SER A 195 2.18 1.40 -19.70
C SER A 195 1.12 2.18 -20.48
N ALA A 196 -0.15 1.76 -20.46
CA ALA A 196 -1.23 2.51 -21.09
C ALA A 196 -1.47 3.88 -20.44
N LEU A 197 -1.05 4.08 -19.18
CA LEU A 197 -1.16 5.39 -18.52
C LEU A 197 -0.11 6.38 -19.01
N ASP A 198 1.04 5.90 -19.49
CA ASP A 198 2.11 6.77 -20.00
C ASP A 198 1.72 7.48 -21.30
N GLU A 199 0.73 6.94 -22.01
CA GLU A 199 0.13 7.55 -23.19
C GLU A 199 -0.95 8.59 -22.84
N THR A 200 -1.17 8.86 -21.54
CA THR A 200 -2.17 9.79 -21.02
C THR A 200 -1.55 10.87 -20.14
N ASP A 201 -2.37 11.81 -19.70
CA ASP A 201 -2.00 12.82 -18.70
C ASP A 201 -2.34 12.41 -17.26
N TYR A 202 -2.78 11.16 -17.04
CA TYR A 202 -3.14 10.65 -15.71
C TYR A 202 -1.97 9.94 -15.03
N ASP A 203 -1.78 10.23 -13.74
CA ASP A 203 -0.71 9.64 -12.94
C ASP A 203 -1.14 8.33 -12.28
N LEU A 204 -2.44 8.18 -11.98
CA LEU A 204 -2.94 7.16 -11.05
C LEU A 204 -4.36 6.69 -11.41
N VAL A 205 -4.60 5.39 -11.39
CA VAL A 205 -5.92 4.76 -11.49
C VAL A 205 -6.21 4.01 -10.20
N ILE A 206 -7.29 4.37 -9.52
CA ILE A 206 -7.67 3.82 -8.21
C ILE A 206 -9.00 3.07 -8.35
N PRO A 207 -9.02 1.73 -8.14
CA PRO A 207 -10.28 0.99 -8.12
C PRO A 207 -11.09 1.27 -6.84
N LEU A 208 -12.41 1.20 -6.93
CA LEU A 208 -13.34 1.38 -5.81
C LEU A 208 -13.04 0.44 -4.64
N SER A 209 -12.48 -0.74 -4.91
CA SER A 209 -12.01 -1.67 -3.88
C SER A 209 -10.83 -1.14 -3.07
N SER A 210 -9.96 -0.29 -3.63
CA SER A 210 -8.87 0.37 -2.89
C SER A 210 -9.37 1.45 -1.91
N LEU A 211 -10.47 2.13 -2.24
CA LEU A 211 -11.03 3.24 -1.47
C LEU A 211 -11.76 2.75 -0.22
N LYS A 212 -11.51 3.40 0.91
CA LYS A 212 -12.05 3.03 2.23
C LYS A 212 -12.75 4.23 2.85
N GLY A 213 -13.96 4.02 3.36
CA GLY A 213 -14.83 5.13 3.81
C GLY A 213 -15.50 5.79 2.62
N ASN A 214 -15.33 7.10 2.49
CA ASN A 214 -15.84 7.88 1.37
C ASN A 214 -15.24 7.39 0.06
N LYS A 215 -16.08 7.19 -0.95
CA LYS A 215 -15.69 6.81 -2.30
C LYS A 215 -16.13 7.91 -3.27
N PRO A 216 -15.20 8.57 -4.00
CA PRO A 216 -15.57 9.50 -5.05
C PRO A 216 -16.35 8.81 -6.18
N ASN A 217 -17.00 9.63 -7.01
CA ASN A 217 -17.65 9.13 -8.22
C ASN A 217 -16.63 8.56 -9.21
N LEU A 218 -17.06 7.61 -10.04
CA LEU A 218 -16.25 7.08 -11.14
C LEU A 218 -15.86 8.19 -12.12
N GLY A 219 -14.71 8.02 -12.77
CA GLY A 219 -14.21 8.92 -13.81
C GLY A 219 -12.98 9.71 -13.39
N ASN A 220 -12.79 10.86 -14.04
CA ASN A 220 -11.54 11.62 -14.03
C ASN A 220 -11.56 12.72 -12.97
N HIS A 221 -10.45 12.84 -12.24
CA HIS A 221 -10.29 13.78 -11.14
C HIS A 221 -8.89 14.38 -11.13
N GLU A 222 -8.74 15.44 -10.35
CA GLU A 222 -7.46 16.07 -10.09
C GLU A 222 -7.42 16.50 -8.61
N GLY A 223 -6.27 16.33 -7.97
CA GLY A 223 -6.12 16.74 -6.58
C GLY A 223 -4.71 16.56 -6.03
N LYS A 224 -4.46 17.21 -4.90
CA LYS A 224 -3.19 17.09 -4.18
C LYS A 224 -3.22 15.88 -3.25
N ILE A 225 -2.64 14.78 -3.71
CA ILE A 225 -2.70 13.48 -3.04
C ILE A 225 -1.46 13.28 -2.17
N VAL A 226 -1.67 12.86 -0.91
CA VAL A 226 -0.60 12.23 -0.12
C VAL A 226 -0.56 10.76 -0.51
N ILE A 227 0.55 10.29 -1.06
CA ILE A 227 0.80 8.87 -1.30
C ILE A 227 1.96 8.40 -0.44
N GLY A 228 1.80 7.26 0.23
CA GLY A 228 2.82 6.66 1.06
C GLY A 228 3.11 5.23 0.64
N VAL A 229 4.39 4.90 0.56
CA VAL A 229 4.83 3.52 0.31
C VAL A 229 5.04 2.81 1.63
N VAL A 230 4.39 1.67 1.81
CA VAL A 230 4.49 0.85 3.02
C VAL A 230 5.56 -0.22 2.85
N HIS A 231 5.53 -0.94 1.74
CA HIS A 231 6.49 -1.97 1.39
C HIS A 231 6.61 -2.06 -0.12
N GLU A 232 7.78 -2.46 -0.58
CA GLU A 232 8.04 -2.87 -1.96
C GLU A 232 7.79 -4.37 -2.12
N ALA A 233 7.53 -4.81 -3.35
CA ALA A 233 7.54 -6.23 -3.68
C ALA A 233 8.99 -6.72 -3.61
N GLU A 234 9.21 -7.71 -2.74
CA GLU A 234 10.52 -8.32 -2.54
C GLU A 234 10.43 -9.81 -2.88
N GLU A 235 11.48 -10.35 -3.48
CA GLU A 235 11.63 -11.79 -3.60
C GLU A 235 11.84 -12.38 -2.21
N ARG A 236 10.96 -13.31 -1.82
CA ARG A 236 11.07 -14.02 -0.55
C ARG A 236 10.99 -15.52 -0.77
N ARG A 237 11.85 -16.25 -0.06
CA ARG A 237 11.76 -17.71 -0.01
C ARG A 237 10.53 -18.12 0.80
N ALA A 238 9.44 -18.49 0.13
CA ALA A 238 8.29 -19.11 0.78
C ALA A 238 8.69 -20.48 1.36
N LYS A 239 8.24 -20.77 2.58
CA LYS A 239 8.35 -22.11 3.17
C LYS A 239 6.96 -22.75 3.14
N PRO A 240 6.82 -23.98 2.62
CA PRO A 240 5.53 -24.64 2.59
C PRO A 240 5.00 -24.82 4.02
N GLY A 241 3.80 -24.30 4.28
CA GLY A 241 3.09 -24.52 5.53
C GLY A 241 2.32 -25.84 5.50
N TRP A 242 1.93 -26.33 6.68
CA TRP A 242 1.18 -27.58 6.82
C TRP A 242 -0.09 -27.66 5.96
N MET A 243 -0.75 -26.52 5.70
CA MET A 243 -1.97 -26.45 4.88
C MET A 243 -1.80 -26.97 3.44
N LEU A 244 -0.61 -26.90 2.85
CA LEU A 244 -0.37 -27.41 1.50
C LEU A 244 -0.69 -28.91 1.41
N TRP A 245 -0.31 -29.67 2.44
CA TRP A 245 -0.56 -31.11 2.55
C TRP A 245 -2.02 -31.47 2.85
N GLN A 246 -2.84 -30.49 3.23
CA GLN A 246 -4.25 -30.71 3.53
C GLN A 246 -5.15 -30.46 2.31
N TRP A 247 -4.71 -29.61 1.37
CA TRP A 247 -5.54 -29.14 0.26
C TRP A 247 -5.16 -29.75 -1.09
N PHE A 248 -3.92 -30.20 -1.24
CA PHE A 248 -3.43 -30.78 -2.48
C PHE A 248 -2.97 -32.22 -2.25
N ASP A 249 -3.20 -33.07 -3.25
CA ASP A 249 -2.67 -34.43 -3.24
C ASP A 249 -1.15 -34.43 -3.49
N PHE A 250 -0.52 -35.56 -3.16
CA PHE A 250 0.94 -35.71 -3.30
C PHE A 250 1.40 -35.60 -4.75
N GLU A 251 0.57 -36.01 -5.72
CA GLU A 251 0.91 -35.94 -7.13
C GLU A 251 1.03 -34.47 -7.59
N THR A 252 0.06 -33.63 -7.24
CA THR A 252 0.08 -32.19 -7.50
C THR A 252 1.31 -31.54 -6.85
N LEU A 253 1.60 -31.89 -5.59
CA LEU A 253 2.74 -31.33 -4.86
C LEU A 253 4.10 -31.78 -5.45
N GLU A 254 4.18 -32.98 -6.04
CA GLU A 254 5.39 -33.45 -6.73
C GLU A 254 5.53 -32.85 -8.13
N GLN A 255 4.42 -32.64 -8.86
CA GLN A 255 4.43 -31.93 -10.14
C GLN A 255 4.99 -30.50 -9.99
N ASP A 256 4.64 -29.81 -8.90
CA ASP A 256 5.19 -28.49 -8.55
C ASP A 256 6.59 -28.57 -7.88
N SER A 257 7.18 -29.76 -7.82
CA SER A 257 8.50 -30.07 -7.23
C SER A 257 8.62 -29.68 -5.76
N ILE A 258 7.52 -29.58 -5.01
CA ILE A 258 7.53 -29.22 -3.59
C ILE A 258 8.09 -30.37 -2.75
N ILE A 259 7.65 -31.60 -3.02
CA ILE A 259 8.11 -32.80 -2.31
C ILE A 259 9.59 -33.08 -2.64
N SER A 260 9.97 -33.18 -3.91
CA SER A 260 11.39 -33.41 -4.27
C SER A 260 12.35 -32.33 -3.76
N LYS A 261 11.96 -31.05 -3.72
CA LYS A 261 12.78 -29.99 -3.06
C LYS A 261 12.90 -30.16 -1.55
N LEU A 262 11.89 -30.73 -0.88
CA LEU A 262 11.96 -31.05 0.55
C LEU A 262 12.85 -32.27 0.79
N GLU A 263 12.77 -33.29 -0.05
CA GLU A 263 13.66 -34.46 0.02
C GLU A 263 15.13 -34.05 -0.15
N GLU A 264 15.45 -33.24 -1.16
CA GLU A 264 16.80 -32.69 -1.37
C GLU A 264 17.29 -31.93 -0.12
N LYS A 265 16.41 -31.13 0.48
CA LYS A 265 16.76 -30.38 1.69
C LYS A 265 16.99 -31.29 2.90
N CYS A 266 16.19 -32.35 3.04
CA CYS A 266 16.37 -33.37 4.08
C CYS A 266 17.70 -34.13 3.88
N GLN A 267 18.04 -34.48 2.64
CA GLN A 267 19.31 -35.13 2.31
C GLN A 267 20.50 -34.20 2.64
N ASN A 268 20.41 -32.92 2.29
CA ASN A 268 21.43 -31.93 2.62
C ASN A 268 21.62 -31.78 4.14
N LEU A 269 20.53 -31.76 4.92
CA LEU A 269 20.59 -31.70 6.39
C LEU A 269 21.18 -32.98 6.99
N ALA A 270 20.77 -34.16 6.50
CA ALA A 270 21.32 -35.44 6.95
C ALA A 270 22.82 -35.55 6.63
N GLY A 271 23.25 -35.09 5.45
CA GLY A 271 24.64 -35.02 5.06
C GLY A 271 25.47 -34.06 5.94
N ALA A 272 24.91 -32.91 6.29
CA ALA A 272 25.56 -31.95 7.19
C ALA A 272 25.71 -32.50 8.63
N PHE A 273 24.72 -33.26 9.12
CA PHE A 273 24.77 -33.90 10.44
C PHE A 273 25.91 -34.92 10.54
N ASN A 274 26.16 -35.69 9.48
CA ASN A 274 27.33 -36.58 9.41
C ASN A 274 28.67 -35.81 9.46
N SER A 275 28.72 -34.56 8.98
CA SER A 275 29.94 -33.74 9.06
C SER A 275 30.30 -33.34 10.49
N ILE A 276 29.31 -33.16 11.38
CA ILE A 276 29.55 -32.82 12.80
C ILE A 276 30.08 -34.04 13.56
N GLN A 277 29.59 -35.24 13.26
CA GLN A 277 30.15 -36.48 13.82
C GLN A 277 31.58 -36.76 13.35
N ASN A 278 31.94 -36.29 12.14
CA ASN A 278 33.30 -36.38 11.60
C ASN A 278 34.24 -35.27 12.07
N LEU A 279 33.74 -34.27 12.81
CA LEU A 279 34.51 -33.17 13.41
C LEU A 279 34.81 -33.38 14.92
N ALA A 280 34.32 -34.48 15.51
CA ALA A 280 34.58 -34.90 16.88
C ALA A 280 35.62 -36.03 16.91
#